data_AF-A0A925V8Z6-F1
#
_entry.id   AF-A0A925V8Z6-F1
#
_cell.length_a   1.000
_cell.length_b   1.000
_cell.length_c   1.000
_cell.angle_alpha   90.00
_cell.angle_beta   90.00
_cell.angle_gamma   90.00
#
_symmetry.space_group_name_H-M   'P 1'
#
loop_
_entity.id
_entity.type
_entity.pdbx_description
1 polymer ?
#
loop_
_entity_poly.entity_id
_entity_poly.type
_entity_poly.pdbx_seq_one_letter_code
_entity_poly.pdbx_strand_id
1 'polypeptide(L)'
;MLAWLVAMLVDGAQADPDAWRRSVDPAQCGSAAVVEYPERQRWVRHRMVPRETIAEVAARYAVREVDVRTWNGLSTQTQTLRAGAQLQVK
;
A
#
# COMPACT_ATOMS: atom_id res chain seq x y z
N MET A 1 -36.72 -7.57 -59.72
CA MET A 1 -37.77 -7.01 -58.86
C MET A 1 -37.53 -7.56 -57.45
N LEU A 2 -36.84 -6.76 -56.62
CA LEU A 2 -36.81 -6.80 -55.14
C LEU A 2 -36.45 -8.15 -54.49
N ALA A 3 -35.16 -8.45 -54.25
CA ALA A 3 -34.47 -8.06 -53.02
C ALA A 3 -35.37 -8.23 -51.78
N TRP A 4 -35.71 -9.49 -51.46
CA TRP A 4 -36.16 -9.82 -50.12
C TRP A 4 -35.02 -9.51 -49.16
N LEU A 5 -35.26 -8.40 -48.49
CA LEU A 5 -34.44 -7.64 -47.58
C LEU A 5 -33.91 -8.54 -46.45
N VAL A 6 -32.58 -8.57 -46.33
CA VAL A 6 -31.77 -8.76 -45.13
C VAL A 6 -32.55 -9.10 -43.84
N ALA A 7 -32.53 -10.37 -43.46
CA ALA A 7 -32.80 -10.79 -42.08
C ALA A 7 -31.65 -11.69 -41.60
N MET A 8 -30.42 -11.22 -41.77
CA MET A 8 -29.20 -11.82 -41.20
C MET A 8 -28.51 -10.81 -40.31
N LEU A 9 -29.20 -10.32 -39.28
CA LEU A 9 -28.52 -9.67 -38.16
C LEU A 9 -29.43 -9.63 -36.95
N VAL A 10 -29.38 -10.69 -36.14
CA VAL A 10 -29.51 -10.65 -34.67
C VAL A 10 -29.09 -12.04 -34.22
N ASP A 11 -27.77 -12.25 -34.15
CA ASP A 11 -27.26 -13.11 -33.09
C ASP A 11 -26.85 -12.15 -31.97
N GLY A 12 -27.88 -11.67 -31.28
CA GLY A 12 -27.70 -10.90 -30.07
C GLY A 12 -27.22 -11.87 -29.01
N ALA A 13 -25.89 -12.08 -28.94
CA ALA A 13 -25.24 -12.67 -27.80
C ALA A 13 -25.64 -11.86 -26.56
N GLN A 14 -26.72 -12.29 -25.91
CA GLN A 14 -27.18 -11.74 -24.66
C GLN A 14 -26.19 -12.20 -23.60
N ALA A 15 -25.11 -11.43 -23.45
CA ALA A 15 -24.29 -11.48 -22.26
C ALA A 15 -25.21 -11.14 -21.09
N ASP A 16 -25.61 -12.17 -20.33
CA ASP A 16 -26.39 -12.04 -19.11
C ASP A 16 -25.64 -11.03 -18.20
N PRO A 17 -26.19 -9.82 -17.97
CA PRO A 17 -25.50 -8.76 -17.22
C PRO A 17 -25.33 -9.10 -15.73
N ASP A 18 -25.99 -10.17 -15.29
CA ASP A 18 -25.97 -10.69 -13.94
C ASP A 18 -25.27 -12.05 -13.82
N ALA A 19 -24.49 -12.46 -14.83
CA ALA A 19 -23.68 -13.67 -14.80
C ALA A 19 -22.74 -13.71 -13.57
N TRP A 20 -22.29 -12.53 -13.12
CA TRP A 20 -21.48 -12.37 -11.91
C TRP A 20 -22.22 -12.76 -10.61
N ARG A 21 -23.56 -12.75 -10.58
CA ARG A 21 -24.35 -13.13 -9.39
C ARG A 21 -24.42 -14.64 -9.18
N ARG A 22 -24.28 -15.44 -10.25
CA ARG A 22 -24.40 -16.91 -10.19
C ARG A 22 -23.10 -17.64 -9.86
N SER A 23 -21.95 -16.96 -9.98
CA SER A 23 -20.63 -17.54 -9.67
C SER A 23 -20.25 -17.48 -8.19
N VAL A 24 -21.03 -16.79 -7.36
CA VAL A 24 -20.82 -16.72 -5.92
C VAL A 24 -21.72 -17.75 -5.26
N ASP A 25 -21.29 -19.01 -5.26
CA ASP A 25 -21.95 -20.05 -4.49
C ASP A 25 -21.66 -19.80 -3.00
N PRO A 26 -22.65 -19.40 -2.18
CA PRO A 26 -22.41 -19.07 -0.77
C PRO A 26 -21.92 -20.28 0.04
N ALA A 27 -22.10 -21.50 -0.46
CA ALA A 27 -21.53 -22.71 0.13
C ALA A 27 -20.01 -22.88 -0.15
N GLN A 28 -19.47 -22.17 -1.15
CA GLN A 28 -18.03 -22.09 -1.44
C GLN A 28 -17.33 -20.93 -0.72
N CYS A 29 -18.04 -20.13 0.08
CA CYS A 29 -17.46 -19.20 1.05
C CYS A 29 -16.81 -19.94 2.23
N GLY A 30 -15.92 -20.90 1.92
CA GLY A 30 -15.08 -21.60 2.87
C GLY A 30 -13.67 -21.04 2.90
N SER A 31 -13.48 -19.73 2.67
CA SER A 31 -12.14 -19.14 2.74
C SER A 31 -11.71 -18.98 4.20
N ALA A 32 -11.41 -20.10 4.85
CA ALA A 32 -10.49 -20.21 5.97
C ALA A 32 -9.04 -19.92 5.52
N ALA A 33 -8.87 -19.06 4.50
CA ALA A 33 -7.57 -18.57 4.10
C ALA A 33 -7.07 -17.72 5.27
N VAL A 34 -6.06 -18.24 5.97
CA VAL A 34 -5.34 -17.45 6.96
C VAL A 34 -4.64 -16.34 6.20
N VAL A 35 -5.25 -15.16 6.20
CA VAL A 35 -4.62 -13.95 5.69
C VAL A 35 -3.57 -13.55 6.73
N GLU A 36 -2.30 -13.81 6.44
CA GLU A 36 -1.21 -13.23 7.22
C GLU A 36 -1.18 -11.73 6.97
N TYR A 37 -1.53 -10.96 8.01
CA TYR A 37 -1.40 -9.52 7.97
C TYR A 37 0.05 -9.17 8.33
N PRO A 38 0.77 -8.39 7.51
CA PRO A 38 2.08 -7.92 7.90
C PRO A 38 1.96 -7.11 9.19
N GLU A 39 2.87 -7.36 10.11
CA GLU A 39 3.00 -6.64 11.38
C GLU A 39 2.86 -5.13 11.15
N ARG A 40 1.93 -4.50 11.87
CA ARG A 40 1.68 -3.06 11.74
C ARG A 40 2.94 -2.35 12.23
N GLN A 41 3.67 -1.74 11.30
CA GLN A 41 4.92 -1.09 11.65
C GLN A 41 4.70 0.00 12.71
N ARG A 42 5.45 -0.13 13.81
CA ARG A 42 5.26 0.62 15.04
C ARG A 42 6.29 1.74 15.13
N TRP A 43 5.83 2.92 15.51
CA TRP A 43 6.70 4.05 15.79
C TRP A 43 7.63 3.77 16.98
N VAL A 44 8.92 3.96 16.75
CA VAL A 44 10.00 3.91 17.75
C VAL A 44 10.49 5.34 18.01
N ARG A 45 10.67 5.68 19.29
CA ARG A 45 11.20 6.97 19.73
C ARG A 45 12.68 6.79 20.09
N HIS A 46 13.57 7.18 19.19
CA HIS A 46 15.02 7.16 19.39
C HIS A 46 15.48 8.43 20.11
N ARG A 47 16.49 8.32 20.98
CA ARG A 47 17.12 9.47 21.64
C ARG A 47 18.49 9.71 21.02
N MET A 48 18.68 10.90 20.46
CA MET A 48 19.94 11.31 19.85
C MET A 48 21.07 11.36 20.88
N VAL A 49 22.19 10.70 20.57
CA VAL A 49 23.44 10.70 21.34
C VAL A 49 24.33 11.86 20.88
N PRO A 50 25.23 12.43 21.71
CA PRO A 50 26.15 13.47 21.25
C PRO A 50 26.94 13.03 20.00
N ARG A 51 27.00 13.91 19.00
CA ARG A 51 27.67 13.70 17.70
C ARG A 51 27.03 12.65 16.78
N GLU A 52 25.86 12.11 17.13
CA GLU A 52 25.09 11.24 16.24
C GLU A 52 24.46 12.05 15.10
N THR A 53 24.51 11.48 13.90
CA THR A 53 23.94 12.06 12.67
C THR A 53 22.62 11.38 12.29
N ILE A 54 21.78 12.07 11.50
CA ILE A 54 20.56 11.47 10.95
C ILE A 54 20.88 10.25 10.07
N ALA A 55 22.01 10.28 9.36
CA ALA A 55 22.49 9.18 8.53
C ALA A 55 22.77 7.91 9.36
N GLU A 56 23.46 8.05 10.49
CA GLU A 56 23.75 6.92 11.39
C GLU A 56 22.47 6.34 12.01
N VAL A 57 21.53 7.20 12.41
CA VAL A 57 20.22 6.74 12.92
C VAL A 57 19.45 6.02 11.82
N ALA A 58 19.39 6.58 10.62
CA ALA A 58 18.69 5.98 9.49
C ALA A 58 19.27 4.60 9.14
N ALA A 59 20.61 4.49 9.09
CA ALA A 59 21.31 3.23 8.87
C ALA A 59 21.01 2.19 9.97
N ARG A 60 20.97 2.62 11.25
CA ARG A 60 20.66 1.73 12.39
C ARG A 60 19.27 1.11 12.30
N TYR A 61 18.28 1.88 11.85
CA TYR A 61 16.90 1.43 11.74
C TYR A 61 16.54 0.92 10.33
N ALA A 62 17.52 0.80 9.42
CA ALA A 62 17.31 0.39 8.03
C ALA A 62 16.22 1.21 7.30
N VAL A 63 16.12 2.50 7.63
CA VAL A 63 15.20 3.46 7.01
C VAL A 63 15.98 4.47 6.18
N ARG A 64 15.32 5.16 5.24
CA ARG A 64 15.97 6.20 4.46
C ARG A 64 16.02 7.49 5.26
N GLU A 65 17.12 8.24 5.15
CA GLU A 65 17.26 9.54 5.81
C GLU A 65 16.12 10.51 5.48
N VAL A 66 15.64 10.48 4.24
CA VAL A 66 14.53 11.33 3.80
C VAL A 66 13.27 11.05 4.59
N ASP A 67 12.97 9.77 4.87
CA ASP A 67 11.79 9.36 5.61
C ASP A 67 11.90 9.83 7.07
N VAL A 68 13.06 9.64 7.69
CA VAL A 68 13.35 10.12 9.05
C VAL A 68 13.15 11.63 9.14
N ARG A 69 13.62 12.39 8.15
CA ARG A 69 13.45 13.85 8.12
C ARG A 69 11.98 14.22 7.95
N THR A 70 11.26 13.56 7.05
CA THR A 70 9.84 13.80 6.80
C THR A 70 9.01 13.56 8.06
N TRP A 71 9.26 12.46 8.79
CA TRP A 71 8.53 12.15 10.02
C TRP A 71 8.80 13.13 11.17
N ASN A 72 9.98 13.74 11.19
CA ASN A 72 10.41 14.65 12.24
C ASN A 72 10.37 16.14 11.83
N GLY A 73 9.86 16.46 10.64
CA GLY A 73 9.78 17.83 10.13
C GLY A 73 11.14 18.53 9.97
N LEU A 74 12.20 17.77 9.68
CA LEU A 74 13.56 18.29 9.60
C LEU A 74 13.90 18.74 8.18
N SER A 75 14.74 19.78 8.07
CA SER A 75 15.26 20.24 6.79
C SER A 75 16.26 19.23 6.20
N THR A 76 16.42 19.26 4.87
CA THR A 76 17.47 18.52 4.14
C THR A 76 18.88 18.96 4.54
N GLN A 77 19.03 20.18 5.05
CA GLN A 77 20.32 20.70 5.52
C GLN A 77 20.65 20.27 6.96
N THR A 78 19.67 19.75 7.71
CA THR A 78 19.90 19.31 9.09
C THR A 78 20.64 17.98 9.11
N GLN A 79 21.90 17.98 9.54
CA GLN A 79 22.73 16.76 9.59
C GLN A 79 22.79 16.15 11.00
N THR A 80 22.79 17.01 12.02
CA THR A 80 22.91 16.62 13.43
C THR A 80 21.83 17.33 14.24
N LEU A 81 21.42 16.69 15.35
CA LEU A 81 20.55 17.29 16.35
C LEU A 81 21.31 17.47 17.66
N ARG A 82 20.78 18.33 18.54
CA ARG A 82 21.31 18.45 19.90
C ARG A 82 21.17 17.12 20.63
N ALA A 83 22.17 16.79 21.45
CA ALA A 83 22.12 15.61 22.30
C ALA A 83 20.85 15.62 23.16
N GLY A 84 20.20 14.47 23.26
CA GLY A 84 18.94 14.31 24.00
C GLY A 84 17.67 14.61 23.19
N ALA A 85 17.78 15.09 21.94
CA ALA A 85 16.63 15.23 21.05
C ALA A 85 15.96 13.88 20.78
N GLN A 86 14.64 13.91 20.57
CA GLN A 86 13.84 12.71 20.32
C GLN A 86 13.48 12.64 18.84
N LEU A 87 13.77 11.50 18.23
CA LEU A 87 13.54 11.24 16.81
C LEU A 87 12.54 10.09 16.67
N GLN A 88 11.54 10.28 15.83
CA GLN A 88 10.56 9.27 15.47
C GLN A 88 11.07 8.50 14.26
N VAL A 89 11.10 7.18 14.39
CA VAL A 89 11.49 6.22 13.34
C VAL A 89 10.46 5.09 13.30
N LYS A 90 10.24 4.49 12.13
CA LYS A 90 9.26 3.44 11.89
C LYS A 90 9.96 2.14 11.53
#